data_AF-A0A9D9SF81-F1
#
_entry.id   AF-A0A9D9SF81-F1
#
_cell.length_a   1.000
_cell.length_b   1.000
_cell.length_c   1.000
_cell.angle_alpha   90.00
_cell.angle_beta   90.00
_cell.angle_gamma   90.00
#
_symmetry.space_group_name_H-M   'P 1'
#
loop_
_entity.id
_entity.type
_entity.pdbx_description
1 polymer ?
#
loop_
_entity_poly.entity_id
_entity_poly.type
_entity_poly.pdbx_seq_one_letter_code
_entity_poly.pdbx_strand_id
1 'polypeptide(L)'
;MIRVILDTNLWISFLISKRLGKIDELFERDDLVLVFSEELLEEFLEVANRPKFRTYFPDDTVDELMTLFEEIGVVVDVTSDVDLCRDPKDNFLLALAKDGNADFLVTGDADLLVIGKFENTEILTYSAFEETIDSPAA
;
A
#
# COMPACT_ATOMS: atom_id res chain seq x y z
N MET A 1 -15.18 -8.37 -1.17
CA MET A 1 -14.47 -7.11 -1.45
C MET A 1 -13.04 -7.34 -1.03
N ILE A 2 -12.13 -7.29 -1.99
CA ILE A 2 -10.71 -7.53 -1.84
C ILE A 2 -10.10 -6.33 -1.12
N ARG A 3 -9.30 -6.57 -0.08
CA ARG A 3 -8.70 -5.54 0.77
C ARG A 3 -7.20 -5.53 0.55
N VAL A 4 -6.68 -4.41 0.08
CA VAL A 4 -5.29 -4.34 -0.42
C VAL A 4 -4.54 -3.22 0.28
N ILE A 5 -3.37 -3.55 0.81
CA ILE A 5 -2.39 -2.57 1.27
C ILE A 5 -1.36 -2.41 0.18
N LEU A 6 -1.09 -1.18 -0.24
CA LEU A 6 0.05 -0.84 -1.07
C LEU A 6 1.13 -0.20 -0.19
N ASP A 7 2.32 -0.78 -0.21
CA ASP A 7 3.51 -0.24 0.44
C ASP A 7 3.81 1.19 -0.02
N THR A 8 4.26 2.03 0.91
CA THR A 8 4.73 3.40 0.71
C THR A 8 5.66 3.54 -0.50
N ASN A 9 6.61 2.62 -0.68
CA ASN A 9 7.56 2.66 -1.79
C ASN A 9 6.87 2.47 -3.16
N LEU A 10 5.79 1.69 -3.20
CA LEU A 10 4.99 1.53 -4.41
C LEU A 10 4.22 2.82 -4.73
N TRP A 11 3.57 3.44 -3.74
CA TRP A 11 2.91 4.74 -3.93
C TRP A 11 3.85 5.78 -4.56
N ILE A 12 5.02 5.96 -3.96
CA ILE A 12 6.04 6.89 -4.44
C ILE A 12 6.49 6.52 -5.86
N SER A 13 6.72 5.24 -6.13
CA SER A 13 7.13 4.75 -7.46
C SER A 13 6.07 5.02 -8.54
N PHE A 14 4.79 4.75 -8.26
CA PHE A 14 3.70 4.94 -9.22
C PHE A 14 3.48 6.40 -9.55
N LEU A 15 3.49 7.26 -8.53
CA LEU A 15 3.29 8.69 -8.69
C LEU A 15 4.46 9.35 -9.45
N ILE A 16 5.71 9.00 -9.13
CA ILE A 16 6.89 9.52 -9.86
C ILE A 16 6.90 9.04 -11.31
N SER A 17 6.62 7.75 -11.54
CA SER A 17 6.68 7.16 -12.88
C SER A 17 5.52 7.57 -13.78
N LYS A 18 4.55 8.34 -13.28
CA LYS A 18 3.29 8.68 -13.96
C LYS A 18 2.56 7.45 -14.48
N ARG A 19 2.75 6.30 -13.81
CA ARG A 19 2.05 5.04 -14.09
C ARG A 19 0.72 4.98 -13.35
N LEU A 20 0.10 6.15 -13.14
CA LEU A 20 -1.20 6.28 -12.52
C LEU A 20 -2.23 5.39 -13.22
N GLY A 21 -2.20 5.29 -14.55
CA GLY A 21 -3.11 4.42 -15.30
C GLY A 21 -3.17 2.95 -14.84
N LYS A 22 -2.11 2.39 -14.26
CA LYS A 22 -2.14 1.03 -13.68
C LYS A 22 -2.83 0.98 -12.32
N ILE A 23 -2.68 2.03 -11.53
CA ILE A 23 -3.34 2.20 -10.24
C ILE A 23 -4.80 2.65 -10.41
N ASP A 24 -5.09 3.44 -11.44
CA ASP A 24 -6.44 3.92 -11.78
C ASP A 24 -7.37 2.74 -12.04
N GLU A 25 -6.86 1.68 -12.68
CA GLU A 25 -7.58 0.40 -12.85
C GLU A 25 -7.96 -0.26 -11.50
N LEU A 26 -7.19 -0.04 -10.43
CA LEU A 26 -7.56 -0.53 -9.10
C LEU A 26 -8.66 0.34 -8.46
N PHE A 27 -8.66 1.64 -8.71
CA PHE A 27 -9.67 2.57 -8.20
C PHE A 27 -11.03 2.39 -8.87
N GLU A 28 -11.05 1.96 -10.14
CA GLU A 28 -12.28 1.72 -10.90
C GLU A 28 -12.97 0.39 -10.53
N ARG A 29 -12.36 -0.43 -9.68
CA ARG A 29 -12.90 -1.74 -9.27
C ARG A 29 -13.84 -1.62 -8.08
N ASP A 30 -15.12 -1.91 -8.32
CA ASP A 30 -16.15 -2.01 -7.27
C ASP A 30 -15.91 -3.17 -6.28
N ASP A 31 -15.06 -4.13 -6.63
CA ASP A 31 -14.77 -5.32 -5.83
C ASP A 31 -13.51 -5.20 -4.96
N LEU A 32 -12.82 -4.06 -4.99
CA LEU A 32 -11.56 -3.81 -4.29
C LEU A 32 -11.65 -2.55 -3.42
N VAL A 33 -10.93 -2.56 -2.29
CA VAL A 33 -10.74 -1.37 -1.45
C VAL A 33 -9.30 -1.29 -0.96
N LEU A 34 -8.73 -0.09 -0.97
CA LEU A 34 -7.42 0.16 -0.41
C LEU A 34 -7.49 0.33 1.11
N VAL A 35 -6.50 -0.21 1.79
CA VAL A 35 -6.37 -0.18 3.25
C VAL A 35 -5.14 0.64 3.62
N PHE A 36 -5.36 1.65 4.45
CA PHE A 36 -4.34 2.58 4.92
C PHE A 36 -4.31 2.59 6.45
N SER A 37 -3.19 3.03 7.02
CA SER A 37 -3.08 3.44 8.43
C SER A 37 -2.54 4.86 8.50
N GLU A 38 -2.69 5.51 9.66
CA GLU A 38 -2.04 6.80 9.91
C GLU A 38 -0.51 6.68 9.69
N GLU A 39 0.12 5.63 10.20
CA GLU A 39 1.57 5.40 10.05
C GLU A 39 2.01 5.23 8.59
N LEU A 40 1.25 4.52 7.76
CA LEU A 40 1.54 4.38 6.31
C LEU A 40 1.47 5.74 5.61
N LEU A 41 0.43 6.52 5.92
CA LEU A 41 0.24 7.85 5.35
C LEU A 41 1.35 8.82 5.80
N GLU A 42 1.73 8.77 7.07
CA GLU A 42 2.86 9.53 7.60
C GLU A 42 4.17 9.15 6.92
N GLU A 43 4.46 7.86 6.74
CA GLU A 43 5.66 7.42 6.03
C GLU A 43 5.66 7.93 4.59
N PHE A 44 4.52 7.86 3.90
CA PHE A 44 4.37 8.44 2.57
C PHE A 44 4.69 9.93 2.56
N LEU A 45 4.13 10.71 3.48
CA LEU A 45 4.39 12.14 3.61
C LEU A 45 5.87 12.42 3.89
N GLU A 46 6.50 11.67 4.78
CA GLU A 46 7.92 11.80 5.07
C GLU A 46 8.77 11.53 3.82
N VAL A 47 8.44 10.49 3.06
CA VAL A 47 9.16 10.14 1.84
C VAL A 47 8.95 11.22 0.77
N ALA A 48 7.70 11.62 0.51
CA ALA A 48 7.35 12.65 -0.48
C ALA A 48 8.09 13.97 -0.23
N ASN A 49 8.26 14.35 1.04
CA ASN A 49 8.96 15.57 1.46
C ASN A 49 10.49 15.52 1.34
N ARG A 50 11.10 14.35 1.05
CA ARG A 50 12.56 14.24 0.89
C ARG A 50 13.04 15.12 -0.25
N PRO A 51 14.22 15.79 -0.15
CA PRO A 51 14.68 16.74 -1.17
C PRO A 51 14.73 16.19 -2.61
N LYS A 52 15.01 14.89 -2.76
CA LYS A 52 15.04 14.21 -4.06
C LYS A 52 13.66 14.02 -4.71
N PHE A 53 12.59 14.12 -3.93
CA PHE A 53 11.20 13.87 -4.37
C PHE A 53 10.33 15.14 -4.41
N ARG A 54 10.74 16.24 -3.79
CA ARG A 54 10.00 17.53 -3.80
C ARG A 54 9.65 18.06 -5.19
N THR A 55 10.44 17.76 -6.22
CA THR A 55 10.12 18.16 -7.60
C THR A 55 8.94 17.40 -8.20
N TYR A 56 8.62 16.23 -7.65
CA TYR A 56 7.48 15.40 -8.06
C TYR A 56 6.26 15.64 -7.17
N PHE A 57 6.48 16.00 -5.91
CA PHE A 57 5.44 16.25 -4.90
C PHE A 57 5.59 17.66 -4.31
N PRO A 58 5.13 18.70 -5.02
CA PRO A 58 4.94 20.01 -4.40
C PRO A 58 3.82 19.94 -3.35
N ASP A 59 3.86 20.84 -2.36
CA ASP A 59 2.97 20.81 -1.19
C ASP A 59 1.49 20.70 -1.57
N ASP A 60 1.01 21.48 -2.56
CA ASP A 60 -0.38 21.42 -3.04
C ASP A 60 -0.79 20.03 -3.56
N THR A 61 0.13 19.31 -4.20
CA THR A 61 -0.13 17.94 -4.72
C THR A 61 -0.19 16.92 -3.60
N VAL A 62 0.54 17.14 -2.49
CA VAL A 62 0.50 16.24 -1.34
C VAL A 62 -0.88 16.30 -0.68
N ASP A 63 -1.43 17.50 -0.49
CA ASP A 63 -2.78 17.67 0.08
C ASP A 63 -3.88 17.04 -0.79
N GLU A 64 -3.78 17.20 -2.12
CA GLU A 64 -4.68 16.55 -3.08
C GLU A 64 -4.60 15.01 -2.99
N LEU A 65 -3.39 14.44 -2.86
CA LEU A 65 -3.20 13.00 -2.72
C LEU A 65 -3.76 12.45 -1.41
N MET A 66 -3.59 13.18 -0.31
CA MET A 66 -4.17 12.78 0.99
C MET A 66 -5.70 12.74 0.92
N THR A 67 -6.30 13.75 0.30
CA THR A 67 -7.75 13.78 0.06
C THR A 67 -8.18 12.58 -0.79
N LEU A 68 -7.43 12.27 -1.85
CA LEU A 68 -7.70 11.11 -2.70
C LEU A 68 -7.59 9.79 -1.92
N PHE A 69 -6.59 9.61 -1.05
CA PHE A 69 -6.44 8.40 -0.24
C PHE A 69 -7.62 8.18 0.72
N GLU A 70 -8.15 9.25 1.30
CA GLU A 70 -9.37 9.20 2.12
C GLU A 70 -10.62 8.84 1.30
N GLU A 71 -10.69 9.25 0.02
CA GLU A 71 -11.82 8.96 -0.86
C GLU A 71 -11.82 7.52 -1.40
N ILE A 72 -10.66 6.97 -1.72
CA ILE A 72 -10.52 5.68 -2.43
C ILE A 72 -10.27 4.48 -1.51
N GLY A 73 -10.09 4.71 -0.21
CA GLY A 73 -9.74 3.65 0.72
C GLY A 73 -10.31 3.82 2.11
N VAL A 74 -9.88 2.93 3.00
CA VAL A 74 -10.26 2.93 4.41
C VAL A 74 -9.03 3.10 5.27
N VAL A 75 -9.07 4.06 6.17
CA VAL A 75 -8.04 4.26 7.19
C VAL A 75 -8.39 3.41 8.41
N VAL A 76 -7.46 2.56 8.82
CA VAL A 76 -7.59 1.63 9.93
C VAL A 76 -6.73 2.10 11.08
N ASP A 77 -7.33 2.11 12.27
CA ASP A 77 -6.62 2.31 13.54
C ASP A 77 -5.87 1.01 13.90
N VAL A 78 -4.54 1.07 13.84
CA VAL A 78 -3.66 -0.08 14.06
C VAL A 78 -3.32 -0.17 15.55
N THR A 79 -3.69 -1.30 16.15
CA THR A 79 -3.52 -1.57 17.59
C THR A 79 -2.75 -2.87 17.86
N SER A 80 -2.63 -3.73 16.86
CA SER A 80 -1.80 -4.93 16.91
C SER A 80 -0.32 -4.57 16.93
N ASP A 81 0.44 -5.34 17.72
CA ASP A 81 1.90 -5.34 17.70
C ASP A 81 2.39 -6.61 16.99
N VAL A 82 3.30 -6.43 16.04
CA VAL A 82 3.88 -7.52 15.24
C VAL A 82 5.39 -7.38 15.27
N ASP A 83 6.09 -8.49 15.53
CA ASP A 83 7.55 -8.56 15.47
C ASP A 83 7.94 -9.80 14.65
N LEU A 84 7.87 -9.65 13.32
CA LEU A 84 8.07 -10.76 12.39
C LEU A 84 8.99 -10.39 11.22
N CYS A 85 8.87 -9.19 10.67
CA CYS A 85 9.74 -8.71 9.60
C CYS A 85 11.18 -8.55 10.11
N ARG A 86 12.15 -8.80 9.24
CA ARG A 86 13.57 -8.60 9.57
C ARG A 86 13.93 -7.13 9.72
N ASP A 87 13.28 -6.25 8.97
CA ASP A 87 13.30 -4.82 9.23
C ASP A 87 12.14 -4.50 10.18
N PRO A 88 12.42 -4.13 11.45
CA PRO A 88 11.38 -3.79 12.41
C PRO A 88 10.50 -2.61 11.96
N LYS A 89 10.99 -1.78 11.04
CA LYS A 89 10.23 -0.66 10.48
C LYS A 89 9.09 -1.09 9.57
N ASP A 90 9.11 -2.30 9.04
CA ASP A 90 8.04 -2.78 8.16
C ASP A 90 6.98 -3.58 8.92
N ASN A 91 7.20 -3.84 10.22
CA ASN A 91 6.25 -4.59 11.04
C ASN A 91 4.88 -3.91 11.13
N PHE A 92 4.80 -2.57 11.02
CA PHE A 92 3.50 -1.88 11.01
C PHE A 92 2.64 -2.27 9.80
N LEU A 93 3.24 -2.62 8.65
CA LEU A 93 2.49 -3.10 7.48
C LEU A 93 1.83 -4.45 7.75
N LEU A 94 2.50 -5.31 8.53
CA LEU A 94 1.93 -6.58 8.99
C LEU A 94 0.85 -6.36 10.05
N ALA A 95 1.05 -5.41 10.96
CA ALA A 95 0.03 -5.02 11.94
C ALA A 95 -1.22 -4.45 11.24
N LEU A 96 -1.03 -3.57 10.25
CA LEU A 96 -2.09 -3.05 9.39
C LEU A 96 -2.78 -4.17 8.60
N ALA A 97 -2.03 -5.13 8.06
CA ALA A 97 -2.60 -6.28 7.37
C ALA A 97 -3.55 -7.07 8.26
N LYS A 98 -3.17 -7.26 9.52
CA LYS A 98 -3.99 -7.94 10.52
C LYS A 98 -5.23 -7.14 10.91
N ASP A 99 -5.06 -5.92 11.41
CA ASP A 99 -6.17 -5.13 11.94
C ASP A 99 -7.10 -4.64 10.82
N GLY A 100 -6.53 -4.38 9.65
CA GLY A 100 -7.24 -4.02 8.45
C GLY A 100 -7.89 -5.19 7.73
N ASN A 101 -7.71 -6.44 8.19
CA ASN A 101 -8.17 -7.67 7.52
C ASN A 101 -7.80 -7.66 6.02
N ALA A 102 -6.55 -7.33 5.70
CA ALA A 102 -6.10 -7.24 4.33
C ALA A 102 -5.99 -8.64 3.71
N ASP A 103 -6.51 -8.80 2.49
CA ASP A 103 -6.29 -10.00 1.68
C ASP A 103 -4.89 -9.97 1.06
N PHE A 104 -4.39 -8.77 0.72
CA PHE A 104 -3.10 -8.58 0.05
C PHE A 104 -2.29 -7.44 0.67
N LEU A 105 -0.99 -7.69 0.83
CA LEU A 105 0.03 -6.67 1.04
C LEU A 105 0.95 -6.66 -0.18
N VAL A 106 0.89 -5.58 -0.94
CA VAL A 106 1.67 -5.44 -2.18
C VAL A 106 2.89 -4.60 -1.88
N THR A 107 4.08 -5.16 -2.12
CA THR A 107 5.36 -4.54 -1.77
C THR A 107 6.47 -4.93 -2.75
N GLY A 108 7.50 -4.09 -2.84
CA GLY A 108 8.76 -4.40 -3.50
C GLY A 108 9.88 -4.82 -2.55
N ASP A 109 9.61 -4.83 -1.23
CA ASP A 109 10.60 -5.11 -0.20
C ASP A 109 10.87 -6.61 -0.07
N ALA A 110 12.14 -7.01 -0.14
CA ALA A 110 12.54 -8.41 -0.08
C ALA A 110 12.35 -9.04 1.31
N ASP A 111 12.46 -8.26 2.39
CA ASP A 111 12.29 -8.71 3.76
C ASP A 111 10.81 -8.93 4.11
N LEU A 112 9.89 -8.21 3.47
CA LEU A 112 8.45 -8.54 3.49
C LEU A 112 8.11 -9.70 2.55
N LEU A 113 8.60 -9.67 1.30
CA LEU A 113 8.26 -10.69 0.29
C LEU A 113 8.70 -12.10 0.71
N VAL A 114 9.81 -12.24 1.45
CA VAL A 114 10.27 -13.55 1.95
C VAL A 114 9.31 -14.19 2.96
N ILE A 115 8.43 -13.40 3.60
CA ILE A 115 7.37 -13.91 4.47
C ILE A 115 6.32 -14.67 3.63
N GLY A 116 5.99 -14.13 2.45
CA GLY A 116 5.08 -14.71 1.46
C GLY A 116 3.61 -14.72 1.86
N LYS A 117 3.28 -15.14 3.08
CA LYS A 117 1.93 -15.10 3.64
C LYS A 117 1.98 -14.82 5.14
N PHE A 118 1.18 -13.85 5.57
CA PHE A 118 1.00 -13.51 6.97
C PHE A 118 -0.48 -13.62 7.34
N GLU A 119 -0.81 -14.60 8.19
CA GLU A 119 -2.21 -14.96 8.49
C GLU A 119 -3.03 -15.20 7.20
N ASN A 120 -4.05 -14.37 6.95
CA ASN A 120 -4.86 -14.43 5.73
C ASN A 120 -4.30 -13.59 4.59
N THR A 121 -3.32 -12.73 4.84
CA THR A 121 -2.76 -11.77 3.89
C THR A 121 -1.66 -12.41 3.05
N GLU A 122 -1.83 -12.39 1.72
CA GLU A 122 -0.78 -12.75 0.78
C GLU A 122 0.14 -11.55 0.51
N ILE A 123 1.45 -11.78 0.56
CA ILE A 123 2.45 -10.73 0.37
C ILE A 123 3.10 -10.92 -0.99
N LEU A 124 2.83 -10.00 -1.90
CA LEU A 124 3.13 -10.16 -3.32
C LEU A 124 3.78 -8.91 -3.91
N THR A 125 4.51 -9.11 -5.00
CA THR A 125 4.90 -7.98 -5.87
C THR A 125 3.69 -7.46 -6.63
N TYR A 126 3.74 -6.20 -7.07
CA TYR A 126 2.64 -5.63 -7.86
C TYR A 126 2.28 -6.48 -9.09
N SER A 127 3.27 -6.95 -9.84
CA SER A 127 3.02 -7.79 -11.03
C SER A 127 2.30 -9.10 -10.68
N ALA A 128 2.69 -9.74 -9.58
CA ALA A 128 2.04 -10.98 -9.13
C ALA A 128 0.62 -10.72 -8.61
N PHE A 129 0.42 -9.59 -7.94
CA PHE A 129 -0.90 -9.14 -7.50
C PHE A 129 -1.84 -8.88 -8.69
N GLU A 130 -1.39 -8.14 -9.71
CA GLU A 130 -2.13 -7.85 -10.96
C GLU A 130 -2.60 -9.16 -11.63
N GLU A 131 -1.70 -10.14 -11.80
CA GLU A 131 -2.05 -11.47 -12.34
C GLU A 131 -3.08 -12.23 -11.49
N THR A 132 -3.06 -12.04 -10.17
CA THR A 132 -3.95 -12.72 -9.22
C THR A 132 -5.37 -12.18 -9.28
N ILE A 133 -5.54 -10.85 -9.37
CA ILE A 133 -6.86 -10.21 -9.40
C ILE A 133 -7.53 -10.22 -10.77
N ASP A 134 -6.75 -10.45 -11.84
CA ASP A 134 -7.24 -10.56 -13.22
C ASP A 134 -7.50 -12.01 -13.66
N SER A 135 -7.04 -12.98 -12.89
CA SER A 135 -7.37 -14.38 -13.14
C SER A 135 -8.83 -14.64 -12.80
N PRO A 136 -9.69 -15.03 -13.76
CA PRO A 136 -11.04 -15.46 -13.42
C PRO A 136 -10.93 -16.67 -12.49
N ALA A 137 -11.60 -16.60 -11.34
CA ALA A 137 -11.72 -17.74 -10.43
C ALA A 137 -12.10 -18.98 -11.24
N ALA A 138 -11.21 -19.97 -11.26
CA ALA A 138 -11.37 -21.20 -12.02
C ALA A 138 -12.61 -22.00 -11.59
#